data_AF-A0A7R8VZD3-F1
#
_entry.id   AF-A0A7R8VZD3-F1
#
_cell.length_a   1.000
_cell.length_b   1.000
_cell.length_c   1.000
_cell.angle_alpha   90.00
_cell.angle_beta   90.00
_cell.angle_gamma   90.00
#
_symmetry.space_group_name_H-M   'P 1'
#
loop_
_entity.id
_entity.type
_entity.pdbx_description
1 polymer ?
#
loop_
_entity_poly.entity_id
_entity_poly.type
_entity_poly.pdbx_seq_one_letter_code
_entity_poly.pdbx_strand_id
1 'polypeptide(L)'
;MRQGLAKCLAIAFENRGAVSEATITPHTLNFVKKLVSTFGIGIENINTSNSTNASSAASDSLAARARATVQDPVFHMMKVQFKSDFDFSVPGSMKLQNLIVKLRKWIQILENKVKTLPK
;
A
#
# COMPACT_ATOMS: atom_id res chain seq x y z
N MET A 1 3.14 -3.53 -0.13
CA MET A 1 2.72 -3.29 -1.54
C MET A 1 2.92 -4.48 -2.47
N ARG A 2 4.07 -5.18 -2.45
CA ARG A 2 4.33 -6.35 -3.32
C ARG A 2 3.24 -7.43 -3.26
N GLN A 3 2.69 -7.72 -2.09
CA GLN A 3 1.57 -8.65 -1.93
C GLN A 3 0.30 -8.21 -2.68
N GLY A 4 0.00 -6.89 -2.67
CA GLY A 4 -1.11 -6.33 -3.45
C GLY A 4 -0.91 -6.51 -4.94
N LEU A 5 0.32 -6.29 -5.42
CA LEU A 5 0.68 -6.50 -6.84
C LEU A 5 0.52 -7.97 -7.23
N ALA A 6 1.00 -8.90 -6.40
CA ALA A 6 0.85 -10.34 -6.64
C ALA A 6 -0.62 -10.76 -6.74
N LYS A 7 -1.48 -10.26 -5.84
CA LYS A 7 -2.94 -10.50 -5.90
C LYS A 7 -3.56 -9.93 -7.17
N CYS A 8 -3.16 -8.74 -7.62
CA CYS A 8 -3.67 -8.16 -8.85
C CYS A 8 -3.24 -8.95 -10.09
N LEU A 9 -2.00 -9.43 -10.12
CA LEU A 9 -1.48 -10.24 -11.22
C LEU A 9 -2.17 -11.61 -11.29
N ALA A 10 -2.51 -12.23 -10.15
CA ALA A 10 -3.28 -13.46 -10.13
C ALA A 10 -4.67 -13.27 -10.77
N ILE A 11 -5.40 -12.22 -10.38
CA ILE A 11 -6.72 -11.89 -10.96
C ILE A 11 -6.58 -11.63 -12.47
N ALA A 12 -5.55 -10.90 -12.90
CA ALA A 12 -5.31 -10.64 -14.32
C ALA A 12 -5.03 -11.93 -15.11
N PHE A 13 -4.29 -12.86 -14.53
CA PHE A 13 -4.00 -14.16 -15.15
C PHE A 13 -5.25 -15.04 -15.28
N GLU A 14 -6.09 -15.07 -14.23
CA GLU A 14 -7.39 -15.76 -14.26
C GLU A 14 -8.31 -15.16 -15.34
N ASN A 15 -8.26 -13.84 -15.53
CA ASN A 15 -9.04 -13.10 -16.52
C ASN A 15 -8.29 -12.84 -17.83
N ARG A 16 -7.32 -13.70 -18.20
CA ARG A 16 -6.39 -13.46 -19.34
C ARG A 16 -7.07 -13.17 -20.69
N GLY A 17 -8.31 -13.63 -20.90
CA GLY A 17 -9.09 -13.36 -22.11
C GLY A 17 -9.72 -11.97 -22.16
N ALA A 18 -9.80 -11.25 -21.04
CA ALA A 18 -10.47 -9.96 -20.91
C ALA A 18 -9.82 -9.05 -19.84
N VAL A 19 -8.48 -9.04 -19.75
CA VAL A 19 -7.74 -8.29 -18.71
C VAL A 19 -8.05 -6.79 -18.72
N SER A 20 -8.35 -6.22 -19.89
CA SER A 20 -8.71 -4.79 -20.05
C SER A 20 -10.04 -4.41 -19.39
N GLU A 21 -10.92 -5.40 -19.21
CA GLU A 21 -12.26 -5.27 -18.61
C GLU A 21 -12.29 -5.74 -17.16
N ALA A 22 -11.21 -6.41 -16.69
CA ALA A 22 -11.11 -6.86 -15.32
C ALA A 22 -11.14 -5.66 -14.34
N THR A 23 -12.01 -5.78 -13.33
CA THR A 23 -12.17 -4.77 -12.27
C THR A 23 -11.55 -5.24 -10.97
N ILE A 24 -11.28 -4.28 -10.08
CA ILE A 24 -10.74 -4.57 -8.75
C ILE A 24 -11.81 -5.30 -7.93
N THR A 25 -11.46 -6.47 -7.40
CA THR A 25 -12.35 -7.21 -6.50
C THR A 25 -12.53 -6.46 -5.18
N PRO A 26 -13.68 -6.59 -4.48
CA PRO A 26 -13.91 -5.94 -3.19
C PRO A 26 -12.82 -6.23 -2.15
N HIS A 27 -12.31 -7.47 -2.15
CA HIS A 27 -11.22 -7.87 -1.26
C HIS A 27 -9.92 -7.10 -1.54
N THR A 28 -9.53 -6.99 -2.81
CA THR A 28 -8.35 -6.22 -3.22
C THR A 28 -8.55 -4.73 -2.92
N LEU A 29 -9.74 -4.19 -3.17
CA LEU A 29 -10.06 -2.79 -2.86
C LEU A 29 -9.90 -2.50 -1.37
N ASN A 30 -10.43 -3.35 -0.50
CA ASN A 30 -10.30 -3.19 0.96
C ASN A 30 -8.85 -3.29 1.42
N PHE A 31 -8.07 -4.19 0.83
CA PHE A 31 -6.64 -4.26 1.08
C PHE A 31 -5.94 -2.94 0.71
N VAL A 32 -6.23 -2.38 -0.47
CA VAL A 32 -5.60 -1.14 -0.92
C VAL A 32 -6.03 0.05 -0.05
N LYS A 33 -7.32 0.15 0.32
CA LYS A 33 -7.80 1.18 1.26
C LYS A 33 -7.04 1.13 2.59
N LYS A 34 -6.86 -0.07 3.15
CA LYS A 34 -6.05 -0.26 4.37
C LYS A 34 -4.60 0.15 4.15
N LEU A 35 -4.03 -0.20 3.01
CA LEU A 35 -2.65 0.15 2.66
C LEU A 35 -2.45 1.67 2.57
N VAL A 36 -3.42 2.40 2.03
CA VAL A 36 -3.42 3.87 2.00
C VAL A 36 -3.57 4.45 3.40
N SER A 37 -4.46 3.90 4.24
CA SER A 37 -4.67 4.42 5.60
C SER A 37 -3.47 4.19 6.52
N THR A 38 -2.70 3.11 6.31
CA THR A 38 -1.54 2.77 7.16
C THR A 38 -0.19 3.14 6.55
N PHE A 39 -0.17 3.95 5.48
CA PHE A 39 1.06 4.36 4.82
C PHE A 39 2.05 5.00 5.81
N GLY A 40 3.24 4.40 5.92
CA GLY A 40 4.37 4.77 6.80
C GLY A 40 4.20 4.58 8.30
N ILE A 41 3.13 3.92 8.75
CA ILE A 41 2.93 3.56 10.16
C ILE A 41 3.31 2.09 10.44
N GLY A 42 3.48 1.29 9.39
CA GLY A 42 3.76 -0.14 9.48
C GLY A 42 2.50 -0.98 9.31
N ILE A 43 2.66 -2.23 8.87
CA ILE A 43 1.59 -3.16 8.51
C ILE A 43 1.67 -4.38 9.42
N GLU A 44 1.42 -4.21 10.72
CA GLU A 44 1.59 -5.32 11.67
C GLU A 44 0.31 -6.16 11.84
N ASN A 45 -0.75 -5.89 11.07
CA ASN A 45 -2.07 -6.51 11.29
C ASN A 45 -2.81 -6.92 9.99
N ILE A 46 -2.11 -7.30 8.91
CA ILE A 46 -2.77 -7.77 7.67
C ILE A 46 -2.92 -9.30 7.60
N ASN A 47 -2.32 -10.05 8.50
CA ASN A 47 -2.67 -11.45 8.69
C ASN A 47 -3.12 -11.67 10.13
N THR A 48 -4.19 -12.43 10.28
CA THR A 48 -4.68 -13.00 11.54
C THR A 48 -5.62 -12.09 12.33
N SER A 49 -6.92 -12.36 12.15
CA SER A 49 -7.84 -12.50 13.29
C SER A 49 -7.19 -13.37 14.36
N ASN A 50 -6.39 -12.77 15.26
CA ASN A 50 -6.16 -13.20 16.63
C ASN A 50 -5.28 -12.15 17.33
N SER A 51 -5.91 -11.49 18.30
CA SER A 51 -5.29 -10.81 19.43
C SER A 51 -4.00 -11.49 19.88
N THR A 52 -2.89 -10.73 19.93
CA THR A 52 -1.91 -10.87 21.01
C THR A 52 -1.32 -9.50 21.31
N ASN A 53 -1.56 -9.06 22.54
CA ASN A 53 -0.97 -7.88 23.15
C ASN A 53 0.57 -8.00 23.13
N ALA A 54 1.24 -7.36 22.18
CA ALA A 54 2.70 -7.23 22.21
C ALA A 54 3.08 -5.91 22.93
N SER A 55 2.88 -5.89 24.24
CA SER A 55 3.45 -4.88 25.13
C SER A 55 4.93 -5.21 25.35
N SER A 56 5.82 -4.63 24.54
CA SER A 56 7.28 -4.70 24.74
C SER A 56 7.93 -3.48 24.08
N ALA A 57 9.12 -3.07 24.54
CA ALA A 57 9.87 -1.89 24.09
C ALA A 57 10.05 -1.76 22.56
N ALA A 58 9.83 -2.84 21.79
CA ALA A 58 9.72 -2.83 20.34
C ALA A 58 8.58 -1.93 19.83
N SER A 59 7.43 -1.93 20.51
CA SER A 59 6.25 -1.11 20.19
C SER A 59 6.51 0.37 20.44
N ASP A 60 7.26 0.72 21.50
CA ASP A 60 7.67 2.10 21.77
C ASP A 60 8.71 2.60 20.76
N SER A 61 9.72 1.78 20.41
CA SER A 61 10.69 2.13 19.37
C SER A 61 10.02 2.28 18.00
N LEU A 62 9.02 1.45 17.68
CA LEU A 62 8.24 1.56 16.46
C LEU A 62 7.37 2.82 16.45
N ALA A 63 6.68 3.10 17.56
CA ALA A 63 5.89 4.31 17.72
C ALA A 63 6.76 5.57 17.61
N ALA A 64 7.99 5.55 18.13
CA ALA A 64 8.96 6.63 17.98
C ALA A 64 9.37 6.84 16.51
N ARG A 65 9.67 5.76 15.78
CA ARG A 65 9.99 5.83 14.33
C ARG A 65 8.79 6.29 13.50
N ALA A 66 7.58 5.82 13.81
CA ALA A 66 6.36 6.25 13.16
C ALA A 66 6.10 7.75 13.40
N ARG A 67 6.30 8.24 14.63
CA ARG A 67 6.19 9.68 14.96
C ARG A 67 7.23 10.52 14.21
N ALA A 68 8.49 10.08 14.18
CA ALA A 68 9.53 10.78 13.42
C ALA A 68 9.21 10.84 11.91
N THR A 69 8.69 9.75 11.36
CA THR A 69 8.25 9.68 9.96
C THR A 69 7.07 10.62 9.67
N VAL A 70 6.08 10.71 10.58
CA VAL A 70 4.92 11.60 10.42
C VAL A 70 5.30 13.09 10.42
N GLN A 71 6.37 13.45 11.14
CA GLN A 71 6.88 14.83 11.21
C GLN A 71 7.78 15.20 10.02
N ASP A 72 8.20 14.22 9.21
CA ASP A 72 9.01 14.47 8.02
C ASP A 72 8.13 15.13 6.92
N PRO A 73 8.46 16.35 6.47
CA PRO A 73 7.69 17.05 5.44
C PRO A 73 7.70 16.31 4.09
N VAL A 74 8.80 15.63 3.74
CA VAL A 74 8.90 14.79 2.53
C VAL A 74 7.95 13.61 2.66
N PHE A 75 7.88 13.00 3.84
CA PHE A 75 6.93 11.92 4.10
C PHE A 75 5.47 12.39 4.01
N HIS A 76 5.15 13.57 4.55
CA HIS A 76 3.81 14.15 4.43
C HIS A 76 3.41 14.37 2.96
N MET A 77 4.30 14.97 2.14
CA MET A 77 4.06 15.15 0.71
C MET A 77 3.87 13.80 -0.01
N MET A 78 4.71 12.81 0.32
CA MET A 78 4.63 11.48 -0.24
C MET A 78 3.31 10.78 0.15
N LYS A 79 2.83 10.96 1.38
CA LYS A 79 1.53 10.44 1.84
C LYS A 79 0.35 11.10 1.11
N VAL A 80 0.39 12.41 0.90
CA VAL A 80 -0.63 13.14 0.12
C VAL A 80 -0.67 12.63 -1.32
N GLN A 81 0.50 12.53 -1.96
CA GLN A 81 0.61 11.98 -3.31
C GLN A 81 0.14 10.53 -3.38
N PHE A 82 0.48 9.71 -2.37
CA PHE A 82 0.03 8.33 -2.26
C PHE A 82 -1.48 8.24 -2.21
N LYS A 83 -2.12 9.01 -1.33
CA LYS A 83 -3.58 9.04 -1.20
C LYS A 83 -4.25 9.47 -2.51
N SER A 84 -3.73 10.49 -3.17
CA SER A 84 -4.26 10.98 -4.45
C SER A 84 -4.12 9.93 -5.57
N ASP A 85 -2.97 9.28 -5.68
CA ASP A 85 -2.74 8.24 -6.68
C ASP A 85 -3.68 7.03 -6.47
N PHE A 86 -4.11 6.74 -5.24
CA PHE A 86 -5.05 5.66 -4.92
C PHE A 86 -6.50 6.13 -4.68
N ASP A 87 -6.90 7.25 -5.29
CA ASP A 87 -8.30 7.66 -5.31
C ASP A 87 -9.13 6.78 -6.28
N PHE A 88 -10.13 6.09 -5.72
CA PHE A 88 -11.05 5.21 -6.44
C PHE A 88 -12.39 5.86 -6.79
N SER A 89 -12.58 7.14 -6.48
CA SER A 89 -13.77 7.91 -6.88
C SER A 89 -13.72 8.38 -8.34
N VAL A 90 -12.52 8.42 -8.92
CA VAL A 90 -12.28 8.88 -10.29
C VAL A 90 -12.71 7.83 -11.31
N PRO A 91 -13.32 8.19 -12.45
CA PRO A 91 -13.67 7.26 -13.52
C PRO A 91 -12.48 6.39 -13.96
N GLY A 92 -12.72 5.09 -14.15
CA GLY A 92 -11.70 4.14 -14.58
C GLY A 92 -10.68 3.72 -13.50
N SER A 93 -10.66 4.34 -12.32
CA SER A 93 -9.78 3.96 -11.21
C SER A 93 -9.99 2.52 -10.72
N MET A 94 -11.19 1.97 -10.96
CA MET A 94 -11.61 0.61 -10.61
C MET A 94 -11.10 -0.47 -11.57
N LYS A 95 -10.44 -0.10 -12.68
CA LYS A 95 -9.83 -1.08 -13.59
C LYS A 95 -8.59 -1.73 -12.94
N LEU A 96 -8.49 -3.05 -13.04
CA LEU A 96 -7.39 -3.82 -12.45
C LEU A 96 -6.02 -3.39 -13.01
N GLN A 97 -5.95 -3.12 -14.32
CA GLN A 97 -4.73 -2.63 -14.98
C GLN A 97 -4.21 -1.32 -14.36
N ASN A 98 -5.12 -0.41 -14.01
CA ASN A 98 -4.76 0.87 -13.41
C ASN A 98 -4.16 0.66 -12.01
N LEU A 99 -4.73 -0.27 -11.24
CA LEU A 99 -4.19 -0.64 -9.94
C LEU A 99 -2.78 -1.28 -10.06
N ILE A 100 -2.57 -2.17 -11.04
CA ILE A 100 -1.26 -2.79 -11.29
C ILE A 100 -0.19 -1.74 -11.60
N VAL A 101 -0.49 -0.80 -12.50
CA VAL A 101 0.43 0.28 -12.88
C VAL A 101 0.78 1.15 -11.67
N LYS A 102 -0.22 1.56 -10.89
CA LYS A 102 -0.03 2.36 -9.68
C LYS A 102 0.83 1.63 -8.63
N LEU A 103 0.55 0.34 -8.38
CA LEU A 103 1.31 -0.46 -7.43
C LEU A 103 2.78 -0.60 -7.86
N ARG A 104 3.06 -0.84 -9.15
CA ARG A 104 4.44 -0.91 -9.68
C ARG A 104 5.19 0.40 -9.51
N LYS A 105 4.57 1.53 -9.91
CA LYS A 105 5.12 2.88 -9.76
C LYS A 105 5.52 3.16 -8.31
N TRP A 106 4.62 2.88 -7.37
CA TRP A 106 4.86 3.16 -5.96
C TRP A 106 5.90 2.24 -5.31
N ILE A 107 5.98 0.98 -5.72
CA ILE A 107 7.08 0.10 -5.30
C ILE A 107 8.43 0.72 -5.73
N GLN A 108 8.55 1.18 -6.97
CA GLN A 108 9.78 1.79 -7.47
C GLN A 108 10.14 3.09 -6.76
N ILE A 109 9.16 3.98 -6.50
CA ILE A 109 9.36 5.22 -5.73
C ILE A 109 9.91 4.90 -4.34
N LEU A 110 9.28 3.95 -3.63
CA LEU A 110 9.68 3.58 -2.28
C LEU A 110 11.07 2.91 -2.27
N GLU A 111 11.36 2.03 -3.21
CA GLU A 111 12.68 1.40 -3.34
C GLU A 111 13.79 2.44 -3.57
N ASN A 112 13.55 3.43 -4.42
CA ASN A 112 14.50 4.52 -4.64
C ASN A 112 14.69 5.39 -3.39
N LYS A 113 13.61 5.68 -2.66
CA LYS A 113 13.69 6.43 -1.39
C LYS A 113 14.47 5.68 -0.32
N VAL A 114 14.28 4.36 -0.20
CA VAL A 114 15.05 3.53 0.74
C VAL A 114 16.54 3.54 0.41
N LYS A 115 16.92 3.52 -0.88
CA LYS A 115 18.34 3.61 -1.29
C LYS A 115 19.00 4.94 -0.94
N THR A 116 18.22 6.02 -0.83
CA THR A 116 18.74 7.36 -0.49
C THR A 116 18.81 7.64 1.01
N LEU A 117 18.29 6.74 1.86
CA LEU A 117 18.40 6.90 3.31
C LEU A 117 19.82 6.51 3.78
N PRO A 118 20.44 7.30 4.68
CA PRO A 118 21.70 6.91 5.30
C PRO A 118 21.51 5.61 6.10
N LYS A 119 22.51 4.72 6.04
CA LYS A 119 22.51 3.40 6.70
C LYS A 119 22.86 3.49 8.17
#